data_AF-A0A067TBW0-F1
#
_entry.id   AF-A0A067TBW0-F1
#
_cell.length_a   1.000
_cell.length_b   1.000
_cell.length_c   1.000
_cell.angle_alpha   90.00
_cell.angle_beta   90.00
_cell.angle_gamma   90.00
#
_symmetry.space_group_name_H-M   'P 1'
#
loop_
_entity.id
_entity.type
_entity.pdbx_description
1 polymer ?
#
loop_
_entity_poly.entity_id
_entity_poly.type
_entity_poly.pdbx_seq_one_letter_code
_entity_poly.pdbx_strand_id
1 'polypeptide(L)' 'LSTTLNDAVVTVPAYFNDAQRQATKDAGTLSGTNILRIINKPAAAAIAYGADK' A
#
# COMPACT_ATOMS: atom_id res chain seq x y z
N LEU A 1 -14.21 3.29 -18.01
CA LEU A 1 -14.09 3.76 -16.61
C LEU A 1 -12.85 4.63 -16.52
N SER A 2 -12.96 5.92 -16.85
CA SER A 2 -11.88 6.90 -16.58
C SER A 2 -12.12 7.50 -15.21
N THR A 3 -11.95 6.69 -14.17
CA THR A 3 -12.02 7.14 -12.78
C THR A 3 -10.60 7.39 -12.31
N THR A 4 -10.29 8.63 -11.94
CA THR A 4 -8.99 9.00 -11.39
C THR A 4 -8.85 8.44 -9.97
N LEU A 5 -7.84 7.61 -9.74
CA LEU A 5 -7.50 7.09 -8.42
C LEU A 5 -6.68 8.13 -7.68
N ASN A 6 -7.30 8.82 -6.74
CA ASN A 6 -6.64 9.88 -5.99
C ASN A 6 -5.83 9.33 -4.80
N ASP A 7 -6.35 8.32 -4.10
CA ASP A 7 -5.77 7.81 -2.85
C ASP A 7 -5.65 6.29 -2.86
N ALA A 8 -4.56 5.77 -2.27
CA ALA A 8 -4.32 4.34 -2.15
C ALA A 8 -3.59 3.94 -0.86
N VAL A 9 -3.82 2.69 -0.44
CA VAL A 9 -3.04 1.99 0.58
C VAL A 9 -2.28 0.86 -0.12
N VAL A 10 -0.98 0.76 0.11
CA VAL A 10 -0.11 -0.19 -0.61
C VAL A 10 0.48 -1.21 0.35
N THR A 11 0.50 -2.48 -0.05
CA THR A 11 1.13 -3.56 0.71
C THR A 11 2.60 -3.72 0.32
N VAL A 12 3.48 -3.93 1.31
CA VAL A 12 4.89 -4.31 1.10
C VAL A 12 5.23 -5.61 1.84
N PRO A 13 6.29 -6.32 1.43
CA PRO A 13 6.79 -7.47 2.19
C PRO A 13 7.17 -7.08 3.61
N ALA A 14 6.95 -7.98 4.58
CA ALA A 14 7.17 -7.69 6.00
C ALA A 14 8.66 -7.45 6.36
N TYR A 15 9.58 -7.90 5.51
CA TYR A 15 11.02 -7.73 5.69
C TYR A 15 11.58 -6.47 5.01
N PHE A 16 10.74 -5.63 4.42
CA PHE A 16 11.19 -4.35 3.87
C PHE A 16 11.69 -3.43 4.97
N ASN A 17 12.88 -2.86 4.78
CA ASN A 17 13.40 -1.82 5.65
C ASN A 17 12.76 -0.46 5.34
N ASP A 18 12.99 0.54 6.20
CA ASP A 18 12.36 1.85 6.05
C ASP A 18 12.69 2.54 4.71
N ALA A 19 13.91 2.37 4.19
CA ALA A 19 14.31 2.94 2.90
C ALA A 19 13.52 2.35 1.73
N GLN A 20 13.34 1.03 1.71
CA GLN A 20 12.54 0.34 0.68
C GLN A 20 11.05 0.70 0.78
N ARG A 21 10.54 0.90 2.01
CA ARG A 21 9.16 1.38 2.23
C ARG A 21 9.00 2.81 1.70
N GLN A 22 9.95 3.69 1.98
CA GLN A 22 9.93 5.06 1.47
C GLN A 22 10.00 5.09 -0.06
N ALA A 23 10.90 4.32 -0.67
CA ALA A 23 10.99 4.21 -2.13
C ALA A 23 9.67 3.73 -2.76
N THR A 24 8.95 2.82 -2.10
CA THR A 24 7.64 2.35 -2.57
C THR A 24 6.57 3.45 -2.48
N LYS A 25 6.62 4.27 -1.41
CA LYS A 25 5.71 5.41 -1.25
C LYS A 25 5.98 6.47 -2.32
N ASP A 26 7.24 6.77 -2.56
CA ASP A 26 7.67 7.76 -3.55
C ASP A 26 7.29 7.32 -4.97
N ALA A 27 7.43 6.04 -5.29
CA ALA A 27 6.96 5.47 -6.56
C ALA A 27 5.45 5.66 -6.76
N GLY A 28 4.65 5.49 -5.71
CA GLY A 28 3.21 5.76 -5.74
C GLY A 28 2.88 7.23 -6.00
N THR A 29 3.56 8.14 -5.31
CA THR A 29 3.42 9.58 -5.51
C THR A 29 3.81 10.00 -6.93
N LEU A 30 4.93 9.47 -7.46
CA LEU A 30 5.37 9.71 -8.83
C LEU A 30 4.37 9.18 -9.88
N SER A 31 3.61 8.14 -9.53
CA SER A 31 2.56 7.59 -10.37
C SER A 31 1.25 8.40 -10.31
N GLY A 32 1.23 9.53 -9.59
CA GLY A 32 0.06 10.40 -9.46
C GLY A 32 -0.99 9.90 -8.46
N THR A 33 -0.63 8.94 -7.59
CA THR A 33 -1.51 8.40 -6.55
C THR A 33 -1.01 8.83 -5.17
N ASN A 34 -1.89 9.37 -4.32
CA ASN A 34 -1.55 9.69 -2.95
C ASN A 34 -1.51 8.42 -2.09
N ILE A 35 -0.34 8.06 -1.59
CA ILE A 35 -0.15 6.88 -0.74
C ILE A 35 -0.45 7.23 0.72
N LEU A 36 -1.65 6.90 1.17
CA LEU A 36 -2.15 7.17 2.53
C LEU A 36 -1.40 6.36 3.59
N ARG A 37 -1.12 5.09 3.31
CA ARG A 37 -0.43 4.19 4.23
C ARG A 37 0.25 3.05 3.49
N ILE A 38 1.41 2.65 3.99
CA ILE A 38 2.05 1.39 3.62
C ILE A 38 1.85 0.37 4.74
N ILE A 39 1.30 -0.79 4.40
CA ILE A 39 1.00 -1.87 5.34
C ILE A 39 1.76 -3.15 4.98
N ASN A 40 2.01 -3.98 5.99
CA ASN A 40 2.67 -5.25 5.76
C ASN A 40 1.69 -6.24 5.11
N LYS A 41 2.15 -6.96 4.09
CA LYS A 41 1.36 -7.99 3.40
C LYS A 41 0.68 -9.00 4.34
N PRO A 42 1.33 -9.61 5.35
CA PRO A 42 0.65 -10.57 6.23
C PRO A 42 -0.44 -9.92 7.07
N ALA A 43 -0.27 -8.66 7.49
CA ALA A 43 -1.31 -7.92 8.21
C ALA A 43 -2.51 -7.60 7.30
N ALA A 44 -2.25 -7.17 6.06
CA ALA A 44 -3.31 -6.95 5.07
C ALA A 44 -4.10 -8.23 4.78
N ALA A 45 -3.42 -9.37 4.65
CA ALA A 45 -4.05 -10.66 4.46
C ALA A 45 -4.90 -11.09 5.66
N ALA A 46 -4.41 -10.85 6.89
CA ALA A 46 -5.17 -11.12 8.11
C ALA A 46 -6.44 -10.24 8.21
N ILE A 47 -6.34 -8.95 7.86
CA ILE A 47 -7.50 -8.04 7.81
C ILE A 47 -8.50 -8.52 6.76
N ALA A 48 -8.05 -8.89 5.56
CA ALA A 48 -8.93 -9.36 4.51
C ALA A 48 -9.65 -10.66 4.90
N TYR A 49 -8.94 -11.62 5.49
CA TYR A 49 -9.56 -12.87 5.97
C TYR A 49 -10.51 -12.62 7.15
N GLY A 50 -10.18 -11.69 8.04
CA GLY A 50 -11.03 -11.32 9.17
C GLY A 50 -12.25 -10.47 8.79
N ALA A 51 -12.22 -9.78 7.65
CA ALA A 51 -13.32 -8.98 7.13
C ALA A 51 -14.30 -9.76 6.24
N ASP A 52 -13.88 -10.93 5.74
CA ASP A 52 -14.68 -11.83 4.90
C ASP A 52 -15.61 -12.75 5.73
N LYS A 53 -15.40 -12.84 7.05
CA LYS A 53 -16.24 -13.58 8.01
C LYS A 53 -17.10 -12.64 8.85
#